data_AF-A0A6A4KDE0-F1
#
_entry.id   AF-A0A6A4KDE0-F1
#
_cell.length_a   1.000
_cell.length_b   1.000
_cell.length_c   1.000
_cell.angle_alpha   90.00
_cell.angle_beta   90.00
_cell.angle_gamma   90.00
#
_symmetry.space_group_name_H-M   'P 1'
#
loop_
_entity.id
_entity.type
_entity.pdbx_description
1 polymer ?
#
loop_
_entity_poly.entity_id
_entity_poly.type
_entity_poly.pdbx_seq_one_letter_code
_entity_poly.pdbx_strand_id
1 'polypeptide(L)'
;MERQRILKDPKSIVSAAFVSFNSRWGAAVCAQTQQSKNPTLWLTNWAPEPRDVYWKNLAIPFVSLSIRKLVISLSVFALVFFYMIPIAFVQSLANLEGLEKVAPFLRPVIEVKFVKSFLQGFLPGLALKIFLYILPTVLMIMSKIEGHVALSVLERRASAKYYYFMLVNVFLGSIVTGTAFQQLHAFLHQAPTQFLSQLFEICNGSIVYKSDSLGLVYLGILSQIPRTIGVSIPMKATFFITYIMVDGWAGIASEILRLKPLVIFHLKNMLLVKTERDRVKAMNPGSVDFPETLPSLQLYFLLGIVYAVVTPILLPFILVFFAFAYLVYRHQVINVYNQRYESAAAFWPHVHSRIIASLLISQLLLLGLLSTKKAANSTPLLVALPILTLSFHKYCKHRFEPAFRKYPLEDAMAKDLEDRNSEPDVNLRAYLTDAYLHPIFHSFEEVELTEVRVDKNQTQIPSTSVDRPHNHVPSPSASELSSPSPPHHAYNYENQPPHMVTHQYELDQQNYTVNQYEVEQQHPYDVFHYGAELSSNGYRY
;
A
#
# COMPACT_ATOMS: atom_id res chain seq x y z
N MET A 1 -10.05 -35.07 -13.35
CA MET A 1 -10.90 -34.85 -14.55
C MET A 1 -10.89 -33.39 -15.01
N GLU A 2 -11.20 -32.40 -14.16
CA GLU A 2 -11.26 -30.98 -14.56
C GLU A 2 -9.92 -30.40 -15.06
N ARG A 3 -8.78 -30.78 -14.45
CA ARG A 3 -7.42 -30.39 -14.93
C ARG A 3 -7.18 -30.77 -16.39
N GLN A 4 -7.40 -32.04 -16.73
CA GLN A 4 -7.17 -32.54 -18.09
C GLN A 4 -8.15 -31.92 -19.08
N ARG A 5 -9.35 -31.56 -18.63
CA ARG A 5 -10.33 -30.84 -19.44
C ARG A 5 -9.84 -29.42 -19.75
N ILE A 6 -9.41 -28.66 -18.74
CA ILE A 6 -8.91 -27.29 -18.90
C ILE A 6 -7.65 -27.24 -19.76
N LEU A 7 -6.70 -28.16 -19.55
CA LEU A 7 -5.47 -28.23 -20.35
C LEU A 7 -5.72 -28.57 -21.83
N LYS A 8 -6.82 -29.26 -22.13
CA LYS A 8 -7.20 -29.62 -23.51
C LYS A 8 -8.14 -28.61 -24.15
N ASP A 9 -8.72 -27.68 -23.39
CA ASP A 9 -9.69 -26.72 -23.89
C ASP A 9 -8.98 -25.44 -24.40
N PRO A 10 -8.95 -25.19 -25.73
CA PRO A 10 -8.32 -24.00 -26.28
C PRO A 10 -9.01 -22.70 -25.86
N LYS A 11 -10.29 -22.75 -25.43
CA LYS A 11 -11.02 -21.57 -24.95
C LYS A 11 -10.57 -21.11 -23.56
N SER A 12 -9.89 -21.98 -22.83
CA SER A 12 -9.36 -21.68 -21.50
C SER A 12 -8.02 -20.90 -21.55
N ILE A 13 -7.42 -20.76 -22.74
CA ILE A 13 -6.19 -20.01 -22.95
C ILE A 13 -6.49 -18.51 -22.98
N VAL A 14 -5.89 -17.78 -22.06
CA VAL A 14 -6.01 -16.31 -21.98
C VAL A 14 -5.02 -15.64 -22.94
N SER A 15 -5.38 -14.47 -23.46
CA SER A 15 -4.50 -13.65 -24.32
C SER A 15 -3.44 -12.90 -23.51
N ALA A 16 -2.74 -13.60 -22.61
CA ALA A 16 -1.67 -13.09 -21.78
C ALA A 16 -0.64 -14.21 -21.55
N ALA A 17 0.65 -13.85 -21.52
CA ALA A 17 1.74 -14.79 -21.31
C ALA A 17 2.84 -14.16 -20.46
N PHE A 18 3.57 -15.00 -19.73
CA PHE A 18 4.82 -14.63 -19.09
C PHE A 18 5.96 -14.95 -20.07
N VAL A 19 6.84 -13.99 -20.30
CA VAL A 19 7.99 -14.12 -21.21
C VAL A 19 9.27 -13.96 -20.40
N SER A 20 10.12 -15.00 -20.45
CA SER A 20 11.40 -15.02 -19.77
C SER A 20 12.54 -14.77 -20.76
N PHE A 21 13.62 -14.15 -20.29
CA PHE A 21 14.81 -13.82 -21.07
C PHE A 21 16.04 -14.45 -20.42
N ASN A 22 17.09 -14.67 -21.21
CA ASN A 22 18.38 -15.19 -20.71
C ASN A 22 19.17 -14.17 -19.88
N SER A 23 18.79 -12.88 -19.95
CA SER A 23 19.45 -11.78 -19.23
C SER A 23 18.43 -10.78 -18.69
N ARG A 24 18.73 -10.14 -17.56
CA ARG A 24 17.91 -9.05 -17.01
C ARG A 24 17.92 -7.85 -17.94
N TRP A 25 19.04 -7.59 -18.61
CA TRP A 25 19.14 -6.54 -19.61
C TRP A 25 18.08 -6.71 -20.72
N GLY A 26 17.94 -7.93 -21.27
CA GLY A 26 16.96 -8.21 -22.32
C GLY A 26 15.51 -8.02 -21.85
N ALA A 27 15.20 -8.49 -20.64
CA ALA A 27 13.91 -8.28 -20.00
C ALA A 27 13.62 -6.79 -19.77
N ALA A 28 14.62 -6.02 -19.32
CA ALA A 28 14.49 -4.59 -19.04
C ALA A 28 14.21 -3.78 -20.31
N VAL A 29 14.83 -4.13 -21.44
CA VAL A 29 14.56 -3.52 -22.75
C VAL A 29 13.13 -3.85 -23.19
N CYS A 30 12.71 -5.11 -23.10
CA CYS A 30 11.37 -5.53 -23.51
C CYS A 30 10.25 -4.87 -22.69
N ALA A 31 10.42 -4.79 -21.36
CA ALA A 31 9.42 -4.22 -20.46
C ALA A 31 9.29 -2.69 -20.57
N GLN A 32 10.28 -1.99 -21.12
CA GLN A 32 10.32 -0.53 -21.18
C GLN A 32 10.07 0.04 -22.59
N THR A 33 9.93 -0.81 -23.62
CA THR A 33 9.78 -0.39 -25.01
C THR A 33 8.41 -0.76 -25.60
N GLN A 34 7.92 0.07 -26.51
CA GLN A 34 6.69 -0.19 -27.27
C GLN A 34 6.95 -1.25 -28.34
N GLN A 35 6.21 -2.36 -28.30
CA GLN A 35 6.46 -3.51 -29.18
C GLN A 35 5.77 -3.41 -30.55
N SER A 36 4.59 -2.78 -30.63
CA SER A 36 3.78 -2.69 -31.85
C SER A 36 3.42 -1.25 -32.20
N LYS A 37 3.10 -0.98 -33.47
CA LYS A 37 2.54 0.30 -33.93
C LYS A 37 1.25 0.66 -33.17
N ASN A 38 0.45 -0.34 -32.81
CA ASN A 38 -0.74 -0.14 -31.99
C ASN A 38 -0.37 -0.19 -30.50
N PRO A 39 -0.59 0.89 -29.72
CA PRO A 39 -0.24 0.94 -28.30
C PRO A 39 -1.12 0.07 -27.39
N THR A 40 -2.19 -0.53 -27.91
CA THR A 40 -3.11 -1.40 -27.14
C THR A 40 -2.82 -2.89 -27.31
N LEU A 41 -1.93 -3.25 -28.24
CA LEU A 41 -1.53 -4.63 -28.51
C LEU A 41 -0.10 -4.86 -28.02
N TRP A 42 0.18 -6.09 -27.57
CA TRP A 42 1.51 -6.48 -27.08
C TRP A 42 2.03 -5.56 -25.96
N LEU A 43 1.15 -5.24 -25.02
CA LEU A 43 1.47 -4.45 -23.82
C LEU A 43 2.42 -5.25 -22.92
N THR A 44 3.65 -4.81 -22.83
CA THR A 44 4.66 -5.38 -21.92
C THR A 44 4.66 -4.62 -20.59
N ASN A 45 4.67 -5.36 -19.49
CA ASN A 45 4.84 -4.83 -18.14
C ASN A 45 5.79 -5.75 -17.38
N TRP A 46 6.47 -5.23 -16.36
CA TRP A 46 7.21 -6.06 -15.42
C TRP A 46 6.30 -7.11 -14.81
N ALA A 47 6.68 -8.39 -14.95
CA ALA A 47 6.00 -9.47 -14.25
C ALA A 47 6.25 -9.31 -12.74
N PRO A 48 5.19 -9.26 -11.90
CA PRO A 48 5.38 -9.30 -10.46
C PRO A 48 5.91 -10.68 -10.06
N GLU A 49 6.56 -10.76 -8.90
CA GLU A 49 7.03 -12.04 -8.36
C GLU A 49 5.89 -13.09 -8.32
N PRO A 50 6.15 -14.39 -8.56
CA PRO A 50 5.09 -15.42 -8.60
C PRO A 50 4.10 -15.40 -7.41
N ARG A 51 4.58 -15.09 -6.19
CA ARG A 51 3.73 -14.93 -4.99
C ARG A 51 2.91 -13.64 -4.95
N ASP A 52 3.32 -12.60 -5.68
CA ASP A 52 2.62 -11.32 -5.83
C ASP A 52 1.58 -11.37 -6.97
N VAL A 53 1.63 -12.38 -7.85
CA VAL A 53 0.65 -12.55 -8.93
C VAL A 53 -0.74 -12.86 -8.38
N TYR A 54 -1.71 -12.00 -8.69
CA TYR A 54 -3.13 -12.22 -8.45
C TYR A 54 -3.80 -12.85 -9.68
N TRP A 55 -3.70 -14.19 -9.75
CA TRP A 55 -4.11 -15.02 -10.88
C TRP A 55 -5.53 -14.79 -11.41
N LYS A 56 -6.48 -14.46 -10.52
CA LYS A 56 -7.90 -14.26 -10.90
C LYS A 56 -8.12 -13.11 -11.88
N ASN A 57 -7.21 -12.14 -11.92
CA ASN A 57 -7.35 -10.95 -12.77
C ASN A 57 -6.57 -11.04 -14.10
N LEU A 58 -5.80 -12.11 -14.34
CA LEU A 58 -5.07 -12.31 -15.60
C LEU A 58 -6.00 -12.52 -16.81
N ALA A 59 -7.18 -13.10 -16.59
CA ALA A 59 -8.11 -13.48 -17.65
C ALA A 59 -9.00 -12.32 -18.16
N ILE A 60 -8.83 -11.10 -17.65
CA ILE A 60 -9.73 -9.99 -17.96
C ILE A 60 -9.29 -9.27 -19.24
N PRO A 61 -10.17 -9.13 -20.26
CA PRO A 61 -9.82 -8.44 -21.49
C PRO A 61 -9.65 -6.93 -21.27
N PHE A 62 -8.76 -6.32 -22.05
CA PHE A 62 -8.34 -4.92 -21.90
C PHE A 62 -9.50 -3.92 -21.88
N VAL A 63 -10.47 -4.04 -22.80
CA VAL A 63 -11.63 -3.12 -22.87
C VAL A 63 -12.48 -3.20 -21.59
N SER A 64 -12.65 -4.40 -21.03
CA SER A 64 -13.40 -4.59 -19.78
C SER A 64 -12.70 -3.93 -18.60
N LEU A 65 -11.36 -3.88 -18.58
CA LEU A 65 -10.60 -3.20 -17.52
C LEU A 65 -10.94 -1.71 -17.44
N SER A 66 -11.06 -1.03 -18.58
CA SER A 66 -11.40 0.40 -18.62
C SER A 66 -12.79 0.67 -18.04
N ILE A 67 -13.79 -0.14 -18.44
CA ILE A 67 -15.16 -0.01 -17.92
C ILE A 67 -15.21 -0.32 -16.42
N ARG A 68 -14.56 -1.39 -15.97
CA ARG A 68 -14.50 -1.76 -14.55
C ARG A 68 -13.89 -0.64 -13.71
N LYS A 69 -12.78 -0.06 -14.15
CA LYS A 69 -12.13 1.07 -13.46
C LYS A 69 -13.04 2.29 -13.38
N LEU A 70 -13.77 2.61 -14.45
CA LEU A 70 -14.73 3.72 -14.44
C LEU A 70 -15.87 3.46 -13.45
N VAL A 71 -16.48 2.28 -13.50
CA VAL A 71 -17.58 1.89 -12.59
C VAL A 71 -17.13 1.91 -11.14
N ILE A 72 -15.95 1.38 -10.82
CA ILE A 72 -15.39 1.41 -9.47
C ILE A 72 -15.05 2.85 -9.05
N SER A 73 -14.50 3.68 -9.93
CA SER A 73 -14.25 5.09 -9.64
C SER A 73 -15.54 5.84 -9.28
N LEU A 74 -16.63 5.63 -10.04
CA LEU A 74 -17.95 6.21 -9.75
C LEU A 74 -18.53 5.65 -8.44
N SER A 75 -18.35 4.36 -8.19
CA SER A 75 -18.82 3.72 -6.96
C SER A 75 -18.09 4.24 -5.72
N VAL A 76 -16.77 4.46 -5.81
CA VAL A 76 -15.97 5.06 -4.74
C VAL A 76 -16.39 6.51 -4.50
N PHE A 77 -16.66 7.27 -5.57
CA PHE A 77 -17.19 8.63 -5.45
C PHE A 77 -18.53 8.66 -4.71
N ALA A 78 -19.47 7.79 -5.10
CA ALA A 78 -20.75 7.65 -4.42
C ALA A 78 -20.58 7.24 -2.96
N LEU A 79 -19.69 6.28 -2.68
CA LEU A 79 -19.36 5.85 -1.32
C LEU A 79 -18.83 7.03 -0.50
N VAL A 80 -17.90 7.83 -1.03
CA VAL A 80 -17.40 9.02 -0.32
C VAL A 80 -18.54 9.98 0.01
N PHE A 81 -19.41 10.28 -0.96
CA PHE A 81 -20.53 11.22 -0.79
C PHE A 81 -21.54 10.73 0.25
N PHE A 82 -22.05 9.50 0.14
CA PHE A 82 -23.05 8.98 1.07
C PHE A 82 -22.49 8.75 2.48
N TYR A 83 -21.18 8.54 2.61
CA TYR A 83 -20.55 8.40 3.92
C TYR A 83 -20.45 9.71 4.71
N MET A 84 -20.73 10.86 4.09
CA MET A 84 -20.90 12.12 4.84
C MET A 84 -22.02 12.02 5.88
N ILE A 85 -23.02 11.16 5.68
CA ILE A 85 -24.15 10.98 6.61
C ILE A 85 -23.66 10.40 7.96
N PRO A 86 -22.96 9.24 8.02
CA PRO A 86 -22.31 8.77 9.25
C PRO A 86 -21.37 9.78 9.89
N ILE A 87 -20.59 10.53 9.10
CA ILE A 87 -19.68 11.55 9.65
C ILE A 87 -20.48 12.67 10.32
N ALA A 88 -21.56 13.14 9.68
CA ALA A 88 -22.45 14.13 10.26
C ALA A 88 -23.05 13.67 11.59
N PHE A 89 -23.44 12.39 11.65
CA PHE A 89 -23.92 11.78 12.88
C PHE A 89 -22.83 11.77 13.97
N VAL A 90 -21.60 11.35 13.67
CA VAL A 90 -20.48 11.39 14.62
C VAL A 90 -20.17 12.82 15.08
N GLN A 91 -20.21 13.79 14.18
CA GLN A 91 -20.00 15.21 14.53
C GLN A 91 -21.12 15.75 15.42
N SER A 92 -22.37 15.25 15.27
CA SER A 92 -23.46 15.61 16.17
C SER A 92 -23.24 15.09 17.60
N LEU A 93 -22.64 13.89 17.75
CA LEU A 93 -22.30 13.32 19.07
C LEU A 93 -21.20 14.10 19.79
N ALA A 94 -20.36 14.83 19.05
CA ALA A 94 -19.34 15.70 19.63
C ALA A 94 -19.94 16.98 20.27
N ASN A 95 -21.21 17.31 19.98
CA ASN A 95 -21.92 18.43 20.59
C ASN A 95 -22.86 17.94 21.71
N LEU A 96 -22.90 18.68 22.81
CA LEU A 96 -23.69 18.32 24.01
C LEU A 96 -25.19 18.25 23.74
N GLU A 97 -25.72 19.21 22.98
CA GLU A 97 -27.13 19.25 22.59
C GLU A 97 -27.50 18.12 21.62
N GLY A 98 -26.55 17.74 20.73
CA GLY A 98 -26.73 16.62 19.82
C GLY A 98 -26.80 15.29 20.56
N LEU A 99 -25.94 15.10 21.56
CA LEU A 99 -25.93 13.90 22.40
C LEU A 99 -27.24 13.75 23.20
N GLU A 100 -27.75 14.83 23.79
CA GLU A 100 -28.98 14.81 24.58
C GLU A 100 -30.21 14.47 23.71
N LYS A 101 -30.23 14.93 22.47
CA LYS A 101 -31.32 14.67 21.52
C LYS A 101 -31.33 13.22 21.00
N VAL A 102 -30.15 12.62 20.77
CA VAL A 102 -30.03 11.26 20.23
C VAL A 102 -30.24 10.20 21.31
N ALA A 103 -29.81 10.46 22.55
CA ALA A 103 -29.86 9.50 23.65
C ALA A 103 -30.41 10.16 24.94
N PRO A 104 -31.73 10.41 25.02
CA PRO A 104 -32.36 11.09 26.16
C PRO A 104 -32.24 10.30 27.48
N PHE A 105 -32.00 8.99 27.43
CA PHE A 105 -31.74 8.15 28.60
C PHE A 105 -30.39 8.43 29.28
N LEU A 106 -29.45 9.10 28.59
CA LEU A 106 -28.15 9.47 29.16
C LEU A 106 -28.22 10.73 30.03
N ARG A 107 -29.36 11.45 30.08
CA ARG A 107 -29.52 12.68 30.88
C ARG A 107 -29.01 12.58 32.32
N PRO A 108 -29.36 11.53 33.11
CA PRO A 108 -28.90 11.41 34.50
C PRO A 108 -27.37 11.19 34.61
N VAL A 109 -26.77 10.58 33.58
CA VAL A 109 -25.34 10.25 33.53
C VAL A 109 -24.51 11.43 33.01
N ILE A 110 -25.09 12.26 32.13
CA ILE A 110 -24.48 13.45 31.54
C ILE A 110 -24.37 14.61 32.56
N GLU A 111 -25.16 14.62 33.63
CA GLU A 111 -25.05 15.64 34.68
C GLU A 111 -23.74 15.55 35.48
N VAL A 112 -23.09 14.39 35.50
CA VAL A 112 -21.78 14.21 36.14
C VAL A 112 -20.70 14.88 35.27
N LYS A 113 -20.12 16.00 35.74
CA LYS A 113 -19.12 16.81 35.01
C LYS A 113 -17.95 16.00 34.41
N PHE A 114 -17.50 14.96 35.12
CA PHE A 114 -16.43 14.08 34.64
C PHE A 114 -16.89 13.21 33.46
N VAL A 115 -18.03 12.54 33.60
CA VAL A 115 -18.58 11.63 32.59
C VAL A 115 -18.99 12.39 31.33
N LYS A 116 -19.53 13.61 31.48
CA LYS A 116 -19.82 14.54 30.40
C LYS A 116 -18.59 14.84 29.54
N SER A 117 -17.49 15.25 30.18
CA SER A 117 -16.23 15.56 29.50
C SER A 117 -15.63 14.33 28.81
N PHE A 118 -15.72 13.16 29.45
CA PHE A 118 -15.23 11.90 28.89
C PHE A 118 -16.03 11.49 27.65
N LEU A 119 -17.37 11.46 27.73
CA LEU A 119 -18.24 11.12 26.60
C LEU A 119 -18.04 12.07 25.42
N GLN A 120 -17.98 13.38 25.67
CA GLN A 120 -17.85 14.36 24.60
C GLN A 120 -16.50 14.26 23.85
N GLY A 121 -15.42 13.91 24.55
CA GLY A 121 -14.10 13.75 23.93
C GLY A 121 -13.89 12.37 23.30
N PHE A 122 -14.26 11.30 24.00
CA PHE A 122 -13.90 9.93 23.62
C PHE A 122 -14.89 9.31 22.63
N LEU A 123 -16.19 9.54 22.81
CA LEU A 123 -17.25 8.87 22.07
C LEU A 123 -17.20 9.14 20.56
N PRO A 124 -16.98 10.39 20.08
CA PRO A 124 -16.94 10.65 18.64
C PRO A 124 -15.77 9.94 17.95
N GLY A 125 -14.59 9.91 18.59
CA GLY A 125 -13.42 9.22 18.07
C GLY A 125 -13.64 7.71 17.97
N LEU A 126 -14.22 7.11 19.02
CA LEU A 126 -14.55 5.69 19.02
C LEU A 126 -15.63 5.35 17.98
N ALA A 127 -16.71 6.14 17.90
CA ALA A 127 -17.77 5.96 16.92
C ALA A 127 -17.22 6.05 15.50
N LEU A 128 -16.36 7.04 15.21
CA LEU A 128 -15.70 7.16 13.91
C LEU A 128 -14.89 5.90 13.58
N LYS A 129 -14.07 5.42 14.52
CA LYS A 129 -13.25 4.22 14.34
C LYS A 129 -14.12 2.98 14.03
N ILE A 130 -15.25 2.83 14.72
CA ILE A 130 -16.19 1.73 14.48
C ILE A 130 -16.75 1.80 13.06
N PHE A 131 -17.19 2.97 12.61
CA PHE A 131 -17.67 3.15 11.24
C PHE A 131 -16.57 2.81 10.22
N LEU A 132 -15.34 3.29 10.43
CA LEU A 132 -14.23 3.07 9.52
C LEU A 132 -13.70 1.64 9.49
N TYR A 133 -13.98 0.80 10.50
CA TYR A 133 -13.42 -0.55 10.63
C TYR A 133 -13.64 -1.44 9.39
N ILE A 134 -14.84 -1.42 8.80
CA ILE A 134 -15.15 -2.27 7.65
C ILE A 134 -14.59 -1.73 6.32
N LEU A 135 -14.22 -0.45 6.29
CA LEU A 135 -14.00 0.28 5.06
C LEU A 135 -12.74 -0.17 4.28
N PRO A 136 -11.56 -0.39 4.90
CA PRO A 136 -10.40 -0.92 4.18
C PRO A 136 -10.71 -2.24 3.46
N THR A 137 -11.53 -3.10 4.07
CA THR A 137 -11.95 -4.38 3.47
C THR A 137 -12.82 -4.14 2.23
N VAL A 138 -13.79 -3.23 2.30
CA VAL A 138 -14.65 -2.86 1.17
C VAL A 138 -13.81 -2.27 0.02
N LEU A 139 -12.89 -1.35 0.32
CA LEU A 139 -12.03 -0.72 -0.69
C LEU A 139 -11.04 -1.72 -1.32
N MET A 140 -10.61 -2.73 -0.57
CA MET A 140 -9.79 -3.82 -1.10
C MET A 140 -10.61 -4.72 -2.05
N ILE A 141 -11.87 -5.02 -1.73
CA ILE A 141 -12.78 -5.77 -2.63
C ILE A 141 -13.00 -4.98 -3.92
N MET A 142 -13.29 -3.68 -3.82
CA MET A 142 -13.42 -2.80 -5.00
C MET A 142 -12.14 -2.81 -5.85
N SER A 143 -10.96 -2.76 -5.23
CA SER A 143 -9.67 -2.79 -5.95
C SER A 143 -9.38 -4.15 -6.59
N LYS A 144 -9.90 -5.26 -6.05
CA LYS A 144 -9.84 -6.58 -6.71
C LYS A 144 -10.67 -6.60 -8.00
N ILE A 145 -11.85 -5.96 -7.99
CA ILE A 145 -12.76 -5.91 -9.14
C ILE A 145 -12.20 -5.07 -10.30
N GLU A 146 -11.34 -4.08 -10.01
CA GLU A 146 -10.66 -3.23 -11.02
C GLU A 146 -9.76 -4.00 -12.00
N GLY A 147 -9.35 -5.23 -11.65
CA GLY A 147 -8.59 -6.09 -12.54
C GLY A 147 -7.07 -5.85 -12.55
N HIS A 148 -6.48 -5.41 -11.43
CA HIS A 148 -5.03 -5.36 -11.30
C HIS A 148 -4.41 -6.76 -11.13
N VAL A 149 -3.21 -6.97 -11.69
CA VAL A 149 -2.57 -8.31 -11.75
C VAL A 149 -1.67 -8.61 -10.54
N ALA A 150 -1.15 -7.60 -9.84
CA ALA A 150 -0.21 -7.78 -8.73
C ALA A 150 -0.83 -7.37 -7.38
N LEU A 151 -0.72 -8.19 -6.34
CA LEU A 151 -1.24 -7.90 -4.99
C LEU A 151 -0.69 -6.56 -4.46
N SER A 152 0.60 -6.29 -4.69
CA SER A 152 1.27 -5.02 -4.39
C SER A 152 0.59 -3.82 -5.05
N VAL A 153 0.12 -3.95 -6.29
CA VAL A 153 -0.67 -2.91 -6.99
C VAL A 153 -2.05 -2.78 -6.37
N LEU A 154 -2.74 -3.89 -6.06
CA LEU A 154 -4.07 -3.83 -5.45
C LEU A 154 -4.02 -3.11 -4.09
N GLU A 155 -3.06 -3.44 -3.23
CA GLU A 155 -2.91 -2.81 -1.92
C GLU A 155 -2.58 -1.32 -2.03
N ARG A 156 -1.69 -0.93 -2.97
CA ARG A 156 -1.42 0.49 -3.26
C ARG A 156 -2.66 1.24 -3.74
N ARG A 157 -3.50 0.61 -4.57
CA ARG A 157 -4.74 1.20 -5.10
C ARG A 157 -5.84 1.28 -4.04
N ALA A 158 -5.95 0.28 -3.17
CA ALA A 158 -6.86 0.30 -2.03
C ALA A 158 -6.44 1.40 -1.03
N SER A 159 -5.15 1.47 -0.70
CA SER A 159 -4.55 2.55 0.11
C SER A 159 -4.83 3.94 -0.49
N ALA A 160 -4.73 4.09 -1.81
CA ALA A 160 -5.04 5.37 -2.46
C ALA A 160 -6.49 5.78 -2.29
N LYS A 161 -7.44 4.86 -2.51
CA LYS A 161 -8.87 5.12 -2.29
C LYS A 161 -9.15 5.49 -0.84
N TYR A 162 -8.54 4.76 0.10
CA TYR A 162 -8.73 5.01 1.52
C TYR A 162 -8.12 6.36 1.95
N TYR A 163 -6.97 6.75 1.40
CA TYR A 163 -6.40 8.09 1.62
C TYR A 163 -7.34 9.21 1.14
N TYR A 164 -7.88 9.11 -0.08
CA TYR A 164 -8.83 10.11 -0.57
C TYR A 164 -10.10 10.16 0.29
N PHE A 165 -10.59 9.00 0.73
CA PHE A 165 -11.69 8.91 1.65
C PHE A 165 -11.38 9.60 2.98
N MET A 166 -10.24 9.31 3.61
CA MET A 166 -9.83 9.94 4.88
C MET A 166 -9.69 11.45 4.74
N LEU A 167 -9.12 11.92 3.62
CA LEU A 167 -9.00 13.35 3.33
C LEU A 167 -10.36 14.03 3.19
N VAL A 168 -11.27 13.46 2.40
CA VAL A 168 -12.58 14.09 2.11
C VAL A 168 -13.55 13.95 3.26
N ASN A 169 -13.68 12.76 3.86
CA ASN A 169 -14.71 12.49 4.87
C ASN A 169 -14.21 12.78 6.29
N VAL A 170 -13.04 12.28 6.67
CA VAL A 170 -12.54 12.45 8.05
C VAL A 170 -11.98 13.85 8.26
N PHE A 171 -11.19 14.37 7.33
CA PHE A 171 -10.64 15.73 7.47
C PHE A 171 -11.62 16.81 7.00
N LEU A 172 -11.90 16.91 5.70
CA LEU A 172 -12.76 17.99 5.17
C LEU A 172 -14.22 17.87 5.65
N GLY A 173 -14.79 16.67 5.64
CA GLY A 173 -16.18 16.41 6.03
C GLY A 173 -16.46 16.75 7.48
N SER A 174 -15.53 16.44 8.40
CA SER A 174 -15.63 16.83 9.81
C SER A 174 -15.58 18.35 10.01
N ILE A 175 -14.77 19.06 9.21
CA ILE A 175 -14.71 20.52 9.25
C ILE A 175 -16.02 21.10 8.71
N VAL A 176 -16.40 20.78 7.47
CA VAL A 176 -17.58 21.33 6.79
C VAL A 176 -18.87 21.03 7.56
N THR A 177 -19.07 19.78 7.97
CA THR A 177 -20.27 19.40 8.72
C THR A 177 -20.29 20.04 10.10
N GLY A 178 -19.12 20.06 10.75
CA GLY A 178 -18.95 20.69 12.03
C GLY A 178 -19.23 22.19 12.01
N THR A 179 -18.93 22.88 10.89
CA THR A 179 -19.28 24.29 10.67
C THR A 179 -20.75 24.49 10.38
N ALA A 180 -21.37 23.61 9.61
CA ALA A 180 -22.78 23.70 9.29
C ALA A 180 -23.63 23.61 10.57
N PHE A 181 -23.27 22.71 11.50
CA PHE A 181 -23.92 22.63 12.80
C PHE A 181 -23.72 23.87 13.68
N GLN A 182 -22.52 24.46 13.68
CA GLN A 182 -22.25 25.69 14.44
C GLN A 182 -23.00 26.90 13.88
N GLN A 183 -23.06 27.03 12.56
CA GLN A 183 -23.84 28.06 11.90
C GLN A 183 -25.34 27.87 12.16
N LEU A 184 -25.84 26.63 12.08
CA LEU A 184 -27.22 26.32 12.41
C LEU A 184 -27.57 26.68 13.86
N HIS A 185 -26.68 26.40 14.81
CA HIS A 185 -26.86 26.80 16.21
C HIS A 185 -26.90 28.32 16.37
N ALA A 186 -25.95 29.03 15.75
CA ALA A 186 -25.96 30.49 15.72
C ALA A 186 -27.27 31.04 15.11
N PHE A 187 -27.78 30.44 14.04
CA PHE A 187 -29.05 30.82 13.41
C PHE A 187 -30.26 30.53 14.29
N LEU A 188 -30.27 29.44 15.04
CA LEU A 188 -31.38 29.08 15.93
C LEU A 188 -31.45 29.97 17.19
N HIS A 189 -30.30 30.48 17.65
CA HIS A 189 -30.21 31.25 18.89
C HIS A 189 -30.10 32.77 18.71
N GLN A 190 -29.84 33.28 17.49
CA GLN A 190 -29.92 34.72 17.21
C GLN A 190 -31.36 35.19 17.00
N ALA A 191 -31.66 36.39 17.51
CA ALA A 191 -32.95 37.03 17.29
C ALA A 191 -33.18 37.33 15.80
N PRO A 192 -34.42 37.15 15.26
CA PRO A 192 -34.74 37.37 13.84
C PRO A 192 -34.38 38.77 13.30
N THR A 193 -34.27 39.76 14.18
CA THR A 193 -33.97 41.16 13.83
C THR A 193 -32.51 41.38 13.43
N GLN A 194 -31.55 40.65 14.02
CA GLN A 194 -30.14 40.70 13.59
C GLN A 194 -29.91 39.93 12.29
N PHE A 195 -30.69 38.86 12.07
CA PHE A 195 -30.67 38.05 10.86
C PHE A 195 -31.10 38.86 9.63
N LEU A 196 -32.13 39.70 9.75
CA LEU A 196 -32.53 40.61 8.69
C LEU A 196 -31.44 41.64 8.38
N SER A 197 -30.75 42.20 9.38
CA SER A 197 -29.62 43.12 9.13
C SER A 197 -28.42 42.43 8.48
N GLN A 198 -28.10 41.18 8.85
CA GLN A 198 -27.02 40.41 8.23
C GLN A 198 -27.37 39.97 6.80
N LEU A 199 -28.60 39.55 6.55
CA LEU A 199 -29.08 39.30 5.19
C LEU A 199 -29.10 40.58 4.35
N PHE A 200 -29.45 41.73 4.95
CA PHE A 200 -29.41 43.02 4.28
C PHE A 200 -27.97 43.46 3.97
N GLU A 201 -26.99 43.16 4.84
CA GLU A 201 -25.55 43.35 4.57
C GLU A 201 -25.00 42.35 3.53
N ILE A 202 -25.46 41.10 3.53
CA ILE A 202 -25.06 40.09 2.52
C ILE A 202 -25.66 40.44 1.14
N CYS A 203 -26.90 40.93 1.10
CA CYS A 203 -27.57 41.37 -0.12
C CYS A 203 -27.03 42.71 -0.64
N ASN A 204 -26.71 43.69 0.23
CA ASN A 204 -26.14 44.97 -0.20
C ASN A 204 -24.62 44.94 -0.40
N GLY A 205 -23.90 44.06 0.30
CA GLY A 205 -22.45 43.87 0.17
C GLY A 205 -22.03 43.02 -1.04
N SER A 206 -22.98 42.37 -1.72
CA SER A 206 -22.71 41.52 -2.88
C SER A 206 -23.06 42.17 -4.23
N ILE A 207 -23.67 43.36 -4.27
CA ILE A 207 -24.15 43.99 -5.52
C ILE A 207 -23.30 45.19 -6.00
N VAL A 208 -22.27 45.62 -5.24
CA VAL A 208 -21.30 46.61 -5.77
C VAL A 208 -20.10 45.92 -6.42
N TYR A 209 -20.36 45.08 -7.42
CA TYR A 209 -19.41 44.82 -8.50
C TYR A 209 -20.12 45.08 -9.82
N LYS A 210 -20.23 46.36 -10.15
CA LYS A 210 -20.54 46.82 -11.50
C LYS A 210 -19.33 46.49 -12.40
N SER A 211 -19.36 45.36 -13.12
CA SER A 211 -18.66 45.16 -14.40
C SER A 211 -18.72 43.68 -14.88
N ASP A 212 -19.05 43.50 -16.16
CA ASP A 212 -19.37 42.27 -16.88
C ASP A 212 -18.21 41.29 -17.04
N SER A 213 -17.89 40.48 -16.03
CA SER A 213 -17.00 39.34 -16.25
C SER A 213 -17.30 38.16 -15.33
N LEU A 214 -17.84 37.09 -15.93
CA LEU A 214 -18.05 35.78 -15.31
C LEU A 214 -16.82 35.31 -14.50
N GLY A 215 -15.60 35.68 -14.91
CA GLY A 215 -14.35 35.36 -14.21
C GLY A 215 -14.23 35.92 -12.78
N LEU A 216 -14.80 37.08 -12.47
CA LEU A 216 -14.73 37.68 -11.13
C LEU A 216 -15.73 37.03 -10.15
N VAL A 217 -16.86 36.52 -10.65
CA VAL A 217 -17.83 35.78 -9.83
C VAL A 217 -17.24 34.44 -9.36
N TYR A 218 -16.53 33.72 -10.24
CA TYR A 218 -15.82 32.49 -9.87
C TYR A 218 -14.71 32.74 -8.84
N LEU A 219 -13.93 33.82 -9.01
CA LEU A 219 -12.90 34.22 -8.03
C LEU A 219 -13.50 34.60 -6.67
N GLY A 220 -14.66 35.26 -6.65
CA GLY A 220 -15.39 35.60 -5.43
C GLY A 220 -15.85 34.36 -4.66
N ILE A 221 -16.46 33.39 -5.33
CA ILE A 221 -16.90 32.12 -4.72
C ILE A 221 -15.71 31.29 -4.23
N LEU A 222 -14.61 31.26 -5.00
CA LEU A 222 -13.35 30.61 -4.62
C LEU A 222 -12.67 31.26 -3.40
N SER A 223 -12.93 32.53 -3.10
CA SER A 223 -12.35 33.21 -1.93
C SER A 223 -13.12 32.93 -0.63
N GLN A 224 -14.44 32.73 -0.70
CA GLN A 224 -15.29 32.53 0.46
C GLN A 224 -15.14 31.12 1.06
N ILE A 225 -14.92 30.10 0.23
CA ILE A 225 -14.78 28.71 0.71
C ILE A 225 -13.53 28.54 1.62
N PRO A 226 -12.30 28.93 1.21
CA PRO A 226 -11.13 28.87 2.09
C PRO A 226 -11.28 29.76 3.33
N ARG A 227 -12.01 30.88 3.21
CA ARG A 227 -12.24 31.81 4.31
C ARG A 227 -13.09 31.19 5.42
N THR A 228 -14.25 30.62 5.08
CA THR A 228 -15.15 29.94 6.03
C THR A 228 -14.48 28.72 6.63
N ILE A 229 -13.78 27.92 5.82
CA ILE A 229 -13.03 26.75 6.31
C ILE A 229 -11.89 27.20 7.24
N GLY A 230 -11.17 28.27 6.90
CA GLY A 230 -10.05 28.80 7.67
C GLY A 230 -10.40 29.11 9.12
N VAL A 231 -11.49 29.84 9.36
CA VAL A 231 -11.95 30.20 10.73
C VAL A 231 -12.32 28.95 11.55
N SER A 232 -12.76 27.90 10.87
CA SER A 232 -13.39 26.74 11.47
C SER A 232 -12.40 25.64 11.87
N ILE A 233 -11.24 25.61 11.21
CA ILE A 233 -10.16 24.66 11.52
C ILE A 233 -9.72 24.73 12.99
N PRO A 234 -9.35 25.89 13.56
CA PRO A 234 -8.94 25.96 14.97
C PRO A 234 -10.03 25.47 15.93
N MET A 235 -11.31 25.75 15.64
CA MET A 235 -12.43 25.30 16.48
C MET A 235 -12.58 23.77 16.53
N LYS A 236 -12.06 23.05 15.53
CA LYS A 236 -12.10 21.59 15.43
C LYS A 236 -10.84 20.90 15.94
N ALA A 237 -9.83 21.64 16.41
CA ALA A 237 -8.59 21.07 16.92
C ALA A 237 -8.84 20.07 18.07
N THR A 238 -9.77 20.37 19.00
CA THR A 238 -10.11 19.49 20.13
C THR A 238 -10.65 18.13 19.68
N PHE A 239 -11.45 18.11 18.61
CA PHE A 239 -11.95 16.86 18.03
C PHE A 239 -10.80 16.02 17.45
N PHE A 240 -9.85 16.64 16.75
CA PHE A 240 -8.71 15.91 16.20
C PHE A 240 -7.72 15.45 17.27
N ILE A 241 -7.52 16.22 18.35
CA ILE A 241 -6.69 15.80 19.50
C ILE A 241 -7.27 14.53 20.13
N THR A 242 -8.58 14.52 20.39
CA THR A 242 -9.26 13.34 20.96
C THR A 242 -9.28 12.17 20.00
N TYR A 243 -9.49 12.42 18.70
CA TYR A 243 -9.36 11.39 17.66
C TYR A 243 -7.97 10.75 17.64
N ILE A 244 -6.89 11.52 17.73
CA ILE A 244 -5.51 10.99 17.77
C ILE A 244 -5.27 10.14 19.03
N MET A 245 -5.81 10.53 20.19
CA MET A 245 -5.68 9.73 21.41
C MET A 245 -6.43 8.39 21.30
N VAL A 246 -7.64 8.39 20.75
CA VAL A 246 -8.46 7.18 20.64
C VAL A 246 -8.02 6.28 19.49
N ASP A 247 -7.90 6.83 18.30
CA ASP A 247 -7.56 6.05 17.11
C ASP A 247 -6.06 5.78 17.02
N GLY A 248 -5.24 6.79 17.28
CA GLY A 248 -3.78 6.71 17.20
C GLY A 248 -3.19 5.95 18.38
N TRP A 249 -3.21 6.52 19.58
CA TRP A 249 -2.52 5.92 20.74
C TRP A 249 -3.12 4.58 21.14
N ALA A 250 -4.44 4.54 21.39
CA ALA A 250 -5.09 3.29 21.79
C ALA A 250 -5.15 2.27 20.63
N GLY A 251 -5.21 2.72 19.37
CA GLY A 251 -5.12 1.84 18.21
C GLY A 251 -3.78 1.13 18.10
N ILE A 252 -2.66 1.87 18.20
CA ILE A 252 -1.32 1.28 18.17
C ILE A 252 -1.07 0.40 19.40
N ALA A 253 -1.56 0.79 20.59
CA ALA A 253 -1.48 -0.06 21.77
C ALA A 253 -2.26 -1.38 21.58
N SER A 254 -3.46 -1.32 20.97
CA SER A 254 -4.25 -2.50 20.61
C SER A 254 -3.58 -3.35 19.53
N GLU A 255 -2.80 -2.75 18.64
CA GLU A 255 -2.07 -3.47 17.60
C GLU A 255 -1.01 -4.39 18.21
N ILE A 256 -0.36 -4.01 19.32
CA ILE A 256 0.59 -4.87 20.04
C ILE A 256 -0.07 -6.19 20.47
N LEU A 257 -1.32 -6.13 20.96
CA LEU A 257 -2.06 -7.30 21.43
C LEU A 257 -2.49 -8.22 20.29
N ARG A 258 -2.53 -7.73 19.05
CA ARG A 258 -2.96 -8.47 17.85
C ARG A 258 -4.23 -9.30 18.08
N LEU A 259 -5.26 -8.65 18.61
CA LEU A 259 -6.52 -9.30 19.01
C LEU A 259 -7.14 -10.15 17.87
N LYS A 260 -7.12 -9.64 16.64
CA LYS A 260 -7.71 -10.33 15.48
C LYS A 260 -6.99 -11.67 15.17
N PRO A 261 -5.66 -11.72 14.93
CA PRO A 261 -4.94 -12.99 14.81
C PRO A 261 -5.08 -13.91 16.02
N LEU A 262 -5.04 -13.36 17.25
CA LEU A 262 -5.13 -14.13 18.49
C LEU A 262 -6.45 -14.89 18.61
N VAL A 263 -7.58 -14.20 18.37
CA VAL A 263 -8.92 -14.81 18.41
C VAL A 263 -9.08 -15.85 17.29
N ILE A 264 -8.64 -15.52 16.07
CA ILE A 264 -8.71 -16.45 14.93
C ILE A 264 -7.88 -17.71 15.19
N PHE A 265 -6.70 -17.57 15.79
CA PHE A 265 -5.85 -18.69 16.14
C PHE A 265 -6.53 -19.64 17.13
N HIS A 266 -7.08 -19.14 18.24
CA HIS A 266 -7.78 -19.97 19.23
C HIS A 266 -9.02 -20.63 18.63
N LEU A 267 -9.79 -19.90 17.81
CA LEU A 267 -10.96 -20.46 17.14
C LEU A 267 -10.58 -21.59 16.16
N LYS A 268 -9.54 -21.40 15.35
CA LYS A 268 -9.03 -22.44 14.44
C LYS A 268 -8.47 -23.62 15.21
N ASN A 269 -7.73 -23.38 16.28
CA ASN A 269 -7.14 -24.41 17.10
C ASN A 269 -8.20 -25.29 17.78
N MET A 270 -9.29 -24.67 18.24
CA MET A 270 -10.42 -25.38 18.85
C MET A 270 -11.24 -26.19 17.83
N LEU A 271 -11.44 -25.68 16.61
CA LEU A 271 -12.41 -26.27 15.66
C LEU A 271 -11.80 -27.06 14.49
N LEU A 272 -10.61 -26.70 14.01
CA LEU A 272 -10.08 -27.14 12.71
C LEU A 272 -8.73 -27.87 12.79
N VAL A 273 -7.92 -27.62 13.82
CA VAL A 273 -6.57 -28.17 13.92
C VAL A 273 -6.61 -29.64 14.36
N LYS A 274 -6.08 -30.53 13.50
CA LYS A 274 -5.92 -31.96 13.81
C LYS A 274 -4.46 -32.39 13.84
N THR A 275 -3.61 -31.76 13.04
CA THR A 275 -2.17 -32.07 12.93
C THR A 275 -1.30 -30.86 13.29
N GLU A 276 -0.02 -31.12 13.61
CA GLU A 276 0.93 -30.03 13.91
C GLU A 276 1.14 -29.11 12.70
N ARG A 277 1.04 -29.64 11.46
CA ARG A 277 1.08 -28.83 10.23
C ARG A 277 -0.11 -27.86 10.16
N ASP A 278 -1.29 -28.28 10.60
CA ASP A 278 -2.47 -27.41 10.63
C ASP A 278 -2.32 -26.31 11.69
N ARG A 279 -1.64 -26.61 12.81
CA ARG A 279 -1.32 -25.64 13.85
C ARG A 279 -0.36 -24.56 13.33
N VAL A 280 0.68 -24.94 12.60
CA VAL A 280 1.60 -23.99 11.95
C VAL A 280 0.86 -23.12 10.93
N LYS A 281 -0.04 -23.70 10.13
CA LYS A 281 -0.90 -22.93 9.20
C LYS A 281 -1.87 -21.99 9.93
N ALA A 282 -2.37 -22.38 11.10
CA ALA A 282 -3.21 -21.53 11.94
C ALA A 282 -2.43 -20.38 12.58
N MET A 283 -1.14 -20.57 12.86
CA MET A 283 -0.22 -19.58 13.42
C MET A 283 0.30 -18.57 12.39
N ASN A 284 -0.37 -18.39 11.26
CA ASN A 284 0.03 -17.41 10.24
C ASN A 284 -0.25 -15.98 10.74
N PRO A 285 0.78 -15.15 10.97
CA PRO A 285 0.62 -13.79 11.47
C PRO A 285 0.08 -12.82 10.42
N GLY A 286 0.20 -13.13 9.12
CA GLY A 286 -0.08 -12.19 8.03
C GLY A 286 1.03 -11.14 7.84
N SER A 287 0.80 -10.27 6.85
CA SER A 287 1.66 -9.11 6.56
C SER A 287 1.16 -7.86 7.26
N VAL A 288 1.97 -6.81 7.24
CA VAL A 288 1.53 -5.46 7.62
C VAL A 288 0.32 -5.08 6.76
N ASP A 289 -0.75 -4.59 7.40
CA ASP A 289 -1.97 -4.14 6.71
C ASP A 289 -1.75 -2.79 6.02
N PHE A 290 -1.01 -2.83 4.91
CA PHE A 290 -0.61 -1.65 4.12
C PHE A 290 -1.79 -0.77 3.65
N PRO A 291 -2.95 -1.31 3.22
CA PRO A 291 -4.09 -0.51 2.79
C PRO A 291 -4.68 0.40 3.88
N GLU A 292 -4.58 0.01 5.14
CA GLU A 292 -5.15 0.73 6.29
C GLU A 292 -4.12 1.60 7.00
N THR A 293 -2.93 1.03 7.27
CA THR A 293 -1.88 1.70 8.05
C THR A 293 -1.33 2.94 7.33
N LEU A 294 -1.03 2.83 6.03
CA LEU A 294 -0.39 3.90 5.28
C LEU A 294 -1.27 5.17 5.18
N PRO A 295 -2.57 5.09 4.83
CA PRO A 295 -3.43 6.28 4.81
C PRO A 295 -3.66 6.90 6.18
N SER A 296 -3.75 6.10 7.25
CA SER A 296 -3.91 6.61 8.61
C SER A 296 -2.68 7.43 9.05
N LEU A 297 -1.47 6.94 8.77
CA LEU A 297 -0.23 7.70 9.02
C LEU A 297 -0.19 9.01 8.20
N GLN A 298 -0.65 8.97 6.94
CA GLN A 298 -0.70 10.16 6.09
C GLN A 298 -1.74 11.18 6.56
N LEU A 299 -2.86 10.74 7.14
CA LEU A 299 -3.84 11.63 7.76
C LEU A 299 -3.23 12.35 8.97
N TYR A 300 -2.54 11.65 9.86
CA TYR A 300 -1.89 12.30 11.00
C TYR A 300 -0.79 13.26 10.55
N PHE A 301 -0.05 12.91 9.51
CA PHE A 301 0.92 13.83 8.92
C PHE A 301 0.27 15.09 8.33
N LEU A 302 -0.86 14.95 7.61
CA LEU A 302 -1.67 16.07 7.14
C LEU A 302 -2.14 16.96 8.30
N LEU A 303 -2.71 16.36 9.35
CA LEU A 303 -3.18 17.08 10.54
C LEU A 303 -2.02 17.84 11.20
N GLY A 304 -0.85 17.21 11.32
CA GLY A 304 0.34 17.85 11.88
C GLY A 304 0.76 19.09 11.11
N ILE A 305 0.86 19.01 9.78
CA ILE A 305 1.25 20.17 8.95
C ILE A 305 0.19 21.27 9.00
N VAL A 306 -1.10 20.92 8.85
CA VAL A 306 -2.20 21.89 8.85
C VAL A 306 -2.28 22.62 10.19
N TYR A 307 -2.20 21.89 11.30
CA TYR A 307 -2.37 22.45 12.64
C TYR A 307 -1.06 22.99 13.26
N ALA A 308 0.11 22.74 12.66
CA ALA A 308 1.38 23.28 13.15
C ALA A 308 1.35 24.81 13.30
N VAL A 309 0.76 25.50 12.34
CA VAL A 309 0.65 26.97 12.34
C VAL A 309 -0.62 27.45 13.04
N VAL A 310 -1.70 26.66 13.00
CA VAL A 310 -3.02 27.08 13.49
C VAL A 310 -3.20 26.82 15.00
N THR A 311 -2.93 25.59 15.46
CA THR A 311 -3.01 25.20 16.88
C THR A 311 -1.84 24.28 17.25
N PRO A 312 -0.68 24.86 17.66
CA PRO A 312 0.54 24.10 17.92
C PRO A 312 0.41 23.03 19.01
N ILE A 313 -0.59 23.15 19.89
CA ILE A 313 -0.85 22.20 20.98
C ILE A 313 -1.15 20.78 20.49
N LEU A 314 -1.52 20.61 19.22
CA LEU A 314 -1.80 19.31 18.60
C LEU A 314 -0.50 18.55 18.25
N LEU A 315 0.62 19.26 18.02
CA LEU A 315 1.88 18.65 17.59
C LEU A 315 2.48 17.67 18.61
N PRO A 316 2.56 17.95 19.92
CA PRO A 316 3.06 16.98 20.90
C PRO A 316 2.30 15.65 20.87
N PHE A 317 0.98 15.67 20.66
CA PHE A 317 0.18 14.44 20.58
C PHE A 317 0.55 13.58 19.37
N ILE A 318 0.80 14.23 18.22
CA ILE A 318 1.27 13.57 17.00
C ILE A 318 2.69 13.02 17.16
N LEU A 319 3.59 13.78 17.79
CA LEU A 319 4.96 13.33 18.01
C LEU A 319 5.00 12.09 18.91
N VAL A 320 4.24 12.08 20.00
CA VAL A 320 4.09 10.90 20.87
C VAL A 320 3.51 9.73 20.08
N PHE A 321 2.50 9.97 19.23
CA PHE A 321 1.95 8.94 18.35
C PHE A 321 3.02 8.33 17.44
N PHE A 322 3.81 9.15 16.73
CA PHE A 322 4.83 8.64 15.80
C PHE A 322 5.97 7.93 16.52
N ALA A 323 6.40 8.43 17.68
CA ALA A 323 7.42 7.76 18.51
C ALA A 323 6.93 6.38 18.97
N PHE A 324 5.69 6.31 19.46
CA PHE A 324 5.10 5.05 19.90
C PHE A 324 4.86 4.08 18.73
N ALA A 325 4.32 4.57 17.61
CA ALA A 325 4.12 3.78 16.40
C ALA A 325 5.45 3.24 15.84
N TYR A 326 6.53 4.03 15.85
CA TYR A 326 7.84 3.57 15.42
C TYR A 326 8.34 2.39 16.27
N LEU A 327 8.26 2.49 17.60
CA LEU A 327 8.71 1.42 18.48
C LEU A 327 7.89 0.13 18.28
N VAL A 328 6.55 0.26 18.19
CA VAL A 328 5.64 -0.86 18.02
C VAL A 328 5.82 -1.54 16.67
N TYR A 329 5.75 -0.79 15.57
CA TYR A 329 5.90 -1.38 14.24
C TYR A 329 7.30 -1.94 14.02
N ARG A 330 8.37 -1.30 14.55
CA ARG A 330 9.71 -1.86 14.50
C ARG A 330 9.78 -3.21 15.20
N HIS A 331 9.21 -3.32 16.40
CA HIS A 331 9.16 -4.58 17.14
C HIS A 331 8.36 -5.65 16.37
N GLN A 332 7.19 -5.31 15.82
CA GLN A 332 6.34 -6.26 15.12
C GLN A 332 6.92 -6.71 13.77
N VAL A 333 7.58 -5.81 13.03
CA VAL A 333 8.24 -6.15 11.75
C VAL A 333 9.38 -7.14 11.98
N ILE A 334 10.13 -7.01 13.07
CA ILE A 334 11.22 -7.93 13.40
C ILE A 334 10.69 -9.28 13.88
N ASN A 335 9.68 -9.29 14.75
CA ASN A 335 9.30 -10.50 15.49
C ASN A 335 8.12 -11.27 14.91
N VAL A 336 7.25 -10.63 14.12
CA VAL A 336 5.91 -11.17 13.87
C VAL A 336 5.50 -11.13 12.40
N TYR A 337 5.63 -10.00 11.71
CA TYR A 337 5.08 -9.87 10.36
C TYR A 337 5.83 -10.70 9.34
N ASN A 338 5.08 -11.39 8.49
CA ASN A 338 5.63 -12.08 7.33
C ASN A 338 5.28 -11.29 6.05
N GLN A 339 6.29 -10.94 5.28
CA GLN A 339 6.13 -10.18 4.06
C GLN A 339 5.59 -11.07 2.93
N ARG A 340 4.40 -10.72 2.40
CA ARG A 340 3.74 -11.50 1.34
C ARG A 340 4.33 -11.31 -0.05
N TYR A 341 4.88 -10.13 -0.31
CA TYR A 341 5.46 -9.75 -1.60
C TYR A 341 6.59 -8.74 -1.38
N GLU A 342 7.58 -8.74 -2.27
CA GLU A 342 8.63 -7.72 -2.29
C GLU A 342 8.32 -6.66 -3.36
N SER A 343 8.23 -5.39 -2.95
CA SER A 343 7.93 -4.28 -3.86
C SER A 343 9.07 -3.27 -3.98
N ALA A 344 10.19 -3.46 -3.26
CA ALA A 344 11.35 -2.58 -3.28
C ALA A 344 10.98 -1.09 -3.11
N ALA A 345 10.08 -0.80 -2.16
CA ALA A 345 9.58 0.55 -1.87
C ALA A 345 8.98 1.33 -3.06
N ALA A 346 8.52 0.66 -4.13
CA ALA A 346 7.92 1.32 -5.30
C ALA A 346 6.64 2.15 -4.99
N PHE A 347 6.11 2.07 -3.77
CA PHE A 347 5.02 2.93 -3.28
C PHE A 347 5.49 4.35 -2.87
N TRP A 348 6.79 4.58 -2.69
CA TRP A 348 7.33 5.85 -2.16
C TRP A 348 6.95 7.10 -2.97
N PRO A 349 6.98 7.10 -4.32
CA PRO A 349 6.54 8.26 -5.10
C PRO A 349 5.08 8.66 -4.82
N HIS A 350 4.23 7.68 -4.49
CA HIS A 350 2.85 7.94 -4.10
C HIS A 350 2.76 8.58 -2.71
N VAL A 351 3.58 8.12 -1.76
CA VAL A 351 3.65 8.72 -0.41
C VAL A 351 4.16 10.15 -0.48
N HIS A 352 5.27 10.39 -1.17
CA HIS A 352 5.82 11.73 -1.39
C HIS A 352 4.80 12.68 -2.01
N SER A 353 4.10 12.25 -3.06
CA SER A 353 3.07 13.09 -3.72
C SER A 353 1.93 13.47 -2.77
N ARG A 354 1.52 12.58 -1.86
CA ARG A 354 0.49 12.85 -0.85
C ARG A 354 0.99 13.78 0.27
N ILE A 355 2.26 13.69 0.64
CA ILE A 355 2.91 14.63 1.58
C ILE A 355 2.95 16.03 0.98
N ILE A 356 3.40 16.18 -0.27
CA ILE A 356 3.36 17.45 -1.00
C ILE A 356 1.93 17.98 -1.10
N ALA A 357 0.95 17.13 -1.42
CA ALA A 357 -0.45 17.54 -1.45
C ALA A 357 -0.93 18.05 -0.07
N SER A 358 -0.48 17.42 1.01
CA SER A 358 -0.78 17.84 2.39
C SER A 358 -0.17 19.21 2.72
N LEU A 359 1.06 19.48 2.28
CA LEU A 359 1.68 20.80 2.37
C LEU A 359 0.90 21.86 1.59
N LEU A 360 0.48 21.55 0.36
CA LEU A 360 -0.34 22.45 -0.45
C LEU A 360 -1.69 22.75 0.22
N ILE A 361 -2.37 21.71 0.74
CA ILE A 361 -3.62 21.88 1.49
C ILE A 361 -3.38 22.80 2.69
N SER A 362 -2.33 22.59 3.47
CA SER A 362 -2.00 23.44 4.61
C SER A 362 -1.76 24.90 4.21
N GLN A 363 -1.02 25.15 3.14
CA GLN A 363 -0.74 26.52 2.66
C GLN A 363 -2.01 27.22 2.18
N LEU A 364 -2.87 26.52 1.45
CA LEU A 364 -4.16 27.05 0.98
C LEU A 364 -5.12 27.35 2.13
N LEU A 365 -5.17 26.47 3.14
CA LEU A 365 -5.99 26.69 4.34
C LEU A 365 -5.46 27.84 5.20
N LEU A 366 -4.14 27.97 5.32
CA LEU A 366 -3.51 29.09 6.01
C LEU A 366 -3.79 30.42 5.31
N LEU A 367 -3.75 30.44 3.98
CA LEU A 367 -4.15 31.60 3.17
C LEU A 367 -5.62 31.97 3.44
N GLY A 368 -6.51 30.97 3.47
CA GLY A 368 -7.92 31.16 3.82
C GLY A 368 -8.11 31.76 5.21
N LEU A 369 -7.38 31.26 6.22
CA LEU A 369 -7.43 31.78 7.59
C LEU A 369 -6.91 33.22 7.70
N LEU A 370 -5.74 33.53 7.13
CA LEU A 370 -5.15 34.87 7.26
C LEU A 370 -5.89 35.94 6.46
N SER A 371 -6.55 35.57 5.36
CA SER A 371 -7.44 36.45 4.61
C SER A 371 -8.58 37.01 5.49
N THR A 372 -9.04 36.26 6.49
CA THR A 372 -10.09 36.71 7.42
C THR A 372 -9.62 37.84 8.35
N LYS A 373 -8.33 37.86 8.70
CA LYS A 373 -7.77 38.75 9.73
C LYS A 373 -7.30 40.11 9.20
N LYS A 374 -7.68 40.49 7.97
CA LYS A 374 -7.23 41.73 7.29
C LYS A 374 -5.70 41.90 7.24
N ALA A 375 -4.94 40.80 7.31
CA ALA A 375 -3.48 40.80 7.28
C ALA A 375 -2.95 40.89 5.83
N ALA A 376 -3.25 41.99 5.15
CA ALA A 376 -2.99 42.16 3.72
C ALA A 376 -1.50 42.03 3.35
N ASN A 377 -0.60 42.47 4.23
CA ASN A 377 0.85 42.47 4.00
C ASN A 377 1.46 41.05 3.91
N SER A 378 0.81 40.02 4.46
CA SER A 378 1.31 38.64 4.44
C SER A 378 0.88 37.87 3.20
N THR A 379 -0.14 38.34 2.47
CA THR A 379 -0.75 37.63 1.33
C THR A 379 0.24 37.32 0.19
N PRO A 380 1.13 38.24 -0.25
CA PRO A 380 2.04 37.96 -1.35
C PRO A 380 3.01 36.81 -1.07
N LEU A 381 3.54 36.74 0.17
CA LEU A 381 4.44 35.67 0.59
C LEU A 381 3.73 34.31 0.64
N LEU A 382 2.48 34.28 1.13
CA LEU A 382 1.70 33.04 1.18
C LEU A 382 1.31 32.51 -0.20
N VAL A 383 1.09 33.37 -1.19
CA VAL A 383 0.79 32.95 -2.57
C VAL A 383 2.03 32.36 -3.25
N ALA A 384 3.23 32.83 -2.91
CA ALA A 384 4.48 32.28 -3.45
C ALA A 384 4.75 30.83 -2.98
N LEU A 385 4.31 30.45 -1.78
CA LEU A 385 4.59 29.14 -1.18
C LEU A 385 4.00 27.95 -1.98
N PRO A 386 2.72 27.94 -2.41
CA PRO A 386 2.18 26.88 -3.26
C PRO A 386 2.91 26.76 -4.60
N ILE A 387 3.31 27.89 -5.20
CA ILE A 387 4.03 27.92 -6.48
C ILE A 387 5.40 27.27 -6.32
N LEU A 388 6.13 27.62 -5.26
CA LEU A 388 7.42 27.00 -4.93
C LEU A 388 7.25 25.50 -4.65
N THR A 389 6.23 25.11 -3.89
CA THR A 389 5.96 23.71 -3.53
C THR A 389 5.62 22.86 -4.77
N LEU A 390 4.82 23.38 -5.70
CA LEU A 390 4.52 22.73 -6.98
C LEU A 390 5.76 22.63 -7.88
N SER A 391 6.58 23.67 -7.91
CA SER A 391 7.84 23.69 -8.67
C SER A 391 8.82 22.65 -8.14
N PHE A 392 8.96 22.57 -6.80
CA PHE A 392 9.75 21.55 -6.12
C PHE A 392 9.22 20.14 -6.42
N HIS A 393 7.91 19.93 -6.33
CA HIS A 393 7.31 18.63 -6.67
C HIS A 393 7.61 18.22 -8.12
N LYS A 394 7.48 19.15 -9.07
CA LYS A 394 7.80 18.91 -10.48
C LYS A 394 9.28 18.57 -10.67
N TYR A 395 10.18 19.27 -9.98
CA TYR A 395 11.61 18.95 -9.97
C TYR A 395 11.87 17.54 -9.44
N CYS A 396 11.34 17.19 -8.27
CA CYS A 396 11.52 15.86 -7.68
C CYS A 396 10.92 14.76 -8.56
N LYS A 397 9.75 15.01 -9.16
CA LYS A 397 9.10 14.07 -10.06
C LYS A 397 9.95 13.80 -11.28
N HIS A 398 10.52 14.83 -11.91
CA HIS A 398 11.38 14.67 -13.07
C HIS A 398 12.74 14.04 -12.72
N ARG A 399 13.32 14.40 -11.58
CA ARG A 399 14.68 13.96 -11.18
C ARG A 399 14.72 12.57 -10.55
N PHE A 400 13.76 12.23 -9.68
CA PHE A 400 13.84 11.04 -8.83
C PHE A 400 12.77 9.98 -9.13
N GLU A 401 11.58 10.33 -9.63
CA GLU A 401 10.57 9.30 -9.97
C GLU A 401 11.07 8.26 -10.99
N PRO A 402 11.89 8.60 -12.02
CA PRO A 402 12.40 7.61 -12.95
C PRO A 402 13.13 6.44 -12.26
N ALA A 403 13.85 6.68 -11.16
CA ALA A 403 14.56 5.62 -10.42
C ALA A 403 13.62 4.57 -9.81
N PHE A 404 12.35 4.92 -9.54
CA PHE A 404 11.36 4.00 -8.99
C PHE A 404 10.50 3.32 -10.08
N ARG A 405 10.52 3.84 -11.31
CA ARG A 405 9.62 3.40 -12.40
C ARG A 405 10.34 2.71 -13.54
N LYS A 406 11.61 3.04 -13.76
CA LYS A 406 12.45 2.54 -14.84
C LYS A 406 13.65 1.85 -14.20
N TYR A 407 13.94 0.65 -14.67
CA TYR A 407 15.12 -0.08 -14.25
C TYR A 407 16.29 0.30 -15.19
N PRO A 408 17.37 0.89 -14.68
CA PRO A 408 18.50 1.31 -15.52
C PRO A 408 19.21 0.10 -16.13
N LEU A 409 19.57 0.22 -17.41
CA LEU A 409 20.22 -0.86 -18.16
C LEU A 409 21.66 -1.14 -17.71
N GLU A 410 22.33 -0.12 -17.17
CA GLU A 410 23.67 -0.23 -16.61
C GLU A 410 23.68 -1.19 -15.40
N ASP A 411 22.79 -0.98 -14.43
CA ASP A 411 22.64 -1.87 -13.26
C ASP A 411 22.22 -3.29 -13.69
N ALA A 412 21.32 -3.39 -14.69
CA ALA A 412 20.89 -4.68 -15.23
C ALA A 412 22.08 -5.49 -15.76
N MET A 413 22.94 -4.83 -16.56
CA MET A 413 24.11 -5.47 -17.15
C MET A 413 25.18 -5.78 -16.11
N ALA A 414 25.42 -4.86 -15.16
CA ALA A 414 26.38 -5.07 -14.07
C ALA A 414 25.99 -6.30 -13.22
N LYS A 415 24.69 -6.45 -12.90
CA LYS A 415 24.18 -7.60 -12.16
C LYS A 415 24.23 -8.90 -12.95
N ASP A 416 23.93 -8.85 -14.25
CA ASP A 416 24.07 -10.02 -15.12
C ASP A 416 25.55 -10.48 -15.22
N LEU A 417 26.51 -9.55 -15.21
CA LEU A 417 27.95 -9.88 -15.20
C LEU A 417 28.39 -10.47 -13.86
N GLU A 418 27.93 -9.91 -12.74
CA GLU A 418 28.22 -10.40 -11.39
C GLU A 418 27.70 -11.83 -11.21
N ASP A 419 26.46 -12.12 -11.60
CA ASP A 419 25.88 -13.45 -11.53
C ASP A 419 26.62 -14.46 -12.41
N ARG A 420 26.99 -14.05 -13.64
CA ARG A 420 27.76 -14.91 -14.55
C ARG A 420 29.13 -15.27 -14.00
N ASN A 421 29.76 -14.36 -13.26
CA ASN A 421 31.06 -14.60 -12.63
C ASN A 421 30.92 -15.45 -11.35
N SER A 422 29.83 -15.29 -10.60
CA SER A 422 29.61 -15.98 -9.33
C SER A 422 29.11 -17.42 -9.52
N GLU A 423 28.18 -17.63 -10.45
CA GLU A 423 27.54 -18.93 -10.69
C GLU A 423 27.43 -19.23 -12.21
N PRO A 424 28.53 -19.65 -12.86
CA PRO A 424 28.58 -19.79 -14.32
C PRO A 424 27.73 -20.95 -14.88
N ASP A 425 27.46 -22.00 -14.08
CA ASP A 425 26.81 -23.23 -14.52
C ASP A 425 25.29 -23.29 -14.23
N VAL A 426 24.66 -22.15 -13.90
CA VAL A 426 23.23 -22.12 -13.55
C VAL A 426 22.34 -22.32 -14.78
N ASN A 427 21.54 -23.39 -14.76
CA ASN A 427 20.53 -23.63 -15.78
C ASN A 427 19.28 -22.76 -15.52
N LEU A 428 19.33 -21.51 -15.98
CA LEU A 428 18.24 -20.54 -15.84
C LEU A 428 16.91 -21.03 -16.45
N ARG A 429 16.97 -21.79 -17.54
CA ARG A 429 15.78 -22.31 -18.22
C ARG A 429 15.03 -23.30 -17.33
N ALA A 430 15.73 -24.24 -16.69
CA ALA A 430 15.12 -25.19 -15.77
C ALA A 430 14.47 -24.45 -14.58
N TYR A 431 15.17 -23.45 -14.02
CA TYR A 431 14.65 -22.66 -12.91
C TYR A 431 13.40 -21.84 -13.26
N LEU A 432 13.35 -21.23 -14.45
CA LEU A 432 12.25 -20.33 -14.83
C LEU A 432 11.04 -21.01 -15.45
N THR A 433 11.15 -22.27 -15.92
CA THR A 433 10.06 -22.95 -16.64
C THR A 433 8.81 -23.12 -15.77
N ASP A 434 9.00 -23.48 -14.50
CA ASP A 434 7.89 -23.77 -13.58
C ASP A 434 7.56 -22.60 -12.64
N ALA A 435 8.30 -21.50 -12.69
CA ALA A 435 8.19 -20.39 -11.74
C ALA A 435 6.82 -19.67 -11.79
N TYR A 436 6.22 -19.54 -12.98
CA TYR A 436 4.93 -18.87 -13.19
C TYR A 436 3.81 -19.86 -13.51
N LEU A 437 3.90 -21.08 -12.99
CA LEU A 437 2.80 -22.02 -13.07
C LEU A 437 1.69 -21.61 -12.10
N HIS A 438 0.43 -21.76 -12.50
CA HIS A 438 -0.69 -21.41 -11.61
C HIS A 438 -0.60 -22.25 -10.32
N PRO A 439 -0.75 -21.67 -9.10
CA PRO A 439 -0.57 -22.38 -7.82
C PRO A 439 -1.40 -23.66 -7.64
N ILE A 440 -2.48 -23.78 -8.42
CA ILE A 440 -3.34 -24.98 -8.44
C ILE A 440 -2.55 -26.17 -8.97
N PHE A 441 -1.69 -25.98 -9.98
CA PHE A 441 -0.92 -27.08 -10.56
C PHE A 441 0.23 -27.54 -9.65
N HIS A 442 0.85 -26.65 -8.87
CA HIS A 442 1.86 -27.04 -7.86
C HIS A 442 1.27 -27.91 -6.75
N SER A 443 0.05 -27.59 -6.29
CA SER A 443 -0.59 -28.30 -5.17
C SER A 443 -0.86 -29.78 -5.42
N PHE A 444 -0.96 -30.21 -6.68
CA PHE A 444 -1.18 -31.61 -7.03
C PHE A 444 0.13 -32.38 -7.18
N GLU A 445 1.21 -31.72 -7.60
CA GLU A 445 2.52 -32.35 -7.74
C GLU A 445 3.07 -32.77 -6.36
N GLU A 446 2.88 -31.93 -5.34
CA GLU A 446 3.20 -32.29 -3.94
C GLU A 446 2.34 -33.44 -3.41
N VAL A 447 1.05 -33.49 -3.74
CA VAL A 447 0.14 -34.57 -3.31
C VAL A 447 0.48 -35.88 -4.01
N GLU A 448 0.74 -35.85 -5.31
CA GLU A 448 1.12 -37.02 -6.11
C GLU A 448 2.48 -37.58 -5.67
N LEU A 449 3.47 -36.72 -5.37
CA LEU A 449 4.74 -37.12 -4.74
C LEU A 449 4.55 -37.71 -3.32
N THR A 450 3.59 -37.19 -2.55
CA THR A 450 3.30 -37.67 -1.19
C THR A 450 2.57 -39.02 -1.22
N GLU A 451 1.59 -39.20 -2.11
CA GLU A 451 0.86 -40.47 -2.31
C GLU A 451 1.82 -41.57 -2.80
N VAL A 452 2.65 -41.28 -3.81
CA VAL A 452 3.68 -42.22 -4.30
C VAL A 452 4.68 -42.62 -3.21
N ARG A 453 5.01 -41.72 -2.28
CA ARG A 453 5.89 -42.02 -1.13
C ARG A 453 5.20 -42.86 -0.06
N VAL A 454 3.89 -42.70 0.14
CA VAL A 454 3.10 -43.49 1.10
C VAL A 454 2.89 -44.91 0.58
N ASP A 455 2.58 -45.08 -0.71
CA ASP A 455 2.36 -46.40 -1.31
C ASP A 455 3.64 -47.26 -1.33
N LYS A 456 4.81 -46.67 -1.60
CA LYS A 456 6.11 -47.37 -1.52
C LYS A 456 6.46 -47.85 -0.11
N ASN A 457 6.01 -47.15 0.92
CA ASN A 457 6.27 -47.53 2.32
C ASN A 457 5.29 -48.58 2.84
N GLN A 458 4.10 -48.72 2.24
CA GLN A 458 3.12 -49.75 2.62
C GLN A 458 3.41 -51.13 1.99
N THR A 459 4.23 -51.21 0.93
CA THR A 459 4.51 -52.48 0.21
C THR A 459 5.65 -53.32 0.79
N GLN A 460 6.29 -52.95 1.90
CA GLN A 460 7.36 -53.73 2.54
C GLN A 460 6.94 -54.32 3.89
N ILE A 461 6.06 -55.32 3.86
CA ILE A 461 5.98 -56.33 4.93
C ILE A 461 5.77 -57.70 4.28
N PRO A 462 6.77 -58.60 4.29
CA PRO A 462 6.51 -60.03 4.14
C PRO A 462 6.77 -60.79 5.45
N SER A 463 5.81 -61.63 5.80
CA SER A 463 5.82 -62.62 6.88
C SER A 463 6.76 -63.81 6.58
N THR A 464 7.55 -64.19 7.59
CA THR A 464 8.28 -65.45 7.91
C THR A 464 8.16 -66.68 6.99
N SER A 465 9.31 -67.31 6.62
CA SER A 465 9.85 -68.57 7.21
C SER A 465 11.02 -69.21 6.41
N VAL A 466 12.11 -69.54 7.13
CA VAL A 466 13.02 -70.73 7.08
C VAL A 466 13.50 -71.31 5.72
N ASP A 467 14.79 -71.14 5.37
CA ASP A 467 15.87 -72.18 5.31
C ASP A 467 17.11 -71.72 4.49
N ARG A 468 18.30 -72.20 4.88
CA ARG A 468 19.65 -72.02 4.25
C ARG A 468 20.17 -73.41 3.79
N PRO A 469 21.33 -73.59 3.11
CA PRO A 469 22.16 -72.68 2.27
C PRO A 469 22.70 -73.38 0.97
N HIS A 470 23.36 -72.64 0.05
CA HIS A 470 24.73 -72.93 -0.48
C HIS A 470 25.10 -72.20 -1.80
N ASN A 471 26.26 -71.55 -1.73
CA ASN A 471 27.40 -71.47 -2.67
C ASN A 471 27.36 -70.81 -4.07
N HIS A 472 28.43 -70.02 -4.26
CA HIS A 472 29.19 -69.65 -5.46
C HIS A 472 28.68 -68.54 -6.41
N VAL A 473 29.45 -67.45 -6.42
CA VAL A 473 29.58 -66.48 -7.52
C VAL A 473 31.08 -66.28 -7.78
N PRO A 474 31.51 -66.22 -9.04
CA PRO A 474 32.42 -65.17 -9.46
C PRO A 474 31.80 -64.31 -10.58
N SER A 475 32.16 -63.03 -10.56
CA SER A 475 31.77 -61.96 -11.49
C SER A 475 32.09 -62.29 -12.96
N PRO A 476 31.45 -61.60 -13.93
CA PRO A 476 32.19 -60.49 -14.53
C PRO A 476 31.35 -59.25 -14.89
N SER A 477 32.10 -58.18 -15.08
CA SER A 477 31.79 -56.83 -15.58
C SER A 477 31.16 -56.76 -16.98
N ALA A 478 30.16 -55.90 -17.15
CA ALA A 478 29.94 -55.08 -18.37
C ALA A 478 28.99 -53.91 -18.05
N SER A 479 29.25 -52.80 -18.72
CA SER A 479 28.83 -51.41 -18.48
C SER A 479 27.51 -50.99 -19.16
N GLU A 480 27.07 -49.75 -18.82
CA GLU A 480 26.08 -48.87 -19.49
C GLU A 480 24.62 -49.02 -19.01
N LEU A 481 23.83 -47.99 -18.68
CA LEU A 481 23.89 -46.53 -18.86
C LEU A 481 22.92 -45.90 -17.83
N SER A 482 23.37 -44.99 -16.95
CA SER A 482 22.51 -44.31 -15.96
C SER A 482 22.42 -42.81 -16.25
N SER A 483 21.20 -42.30 -16.43
CA SER A 483 20.88 -40.87 -16.53
C SER A 483 21.12 -40.15 -15.19
N PRO A 484 21.68 -38.93 -15.16
CA PRO A 484 21.94 -38.22 -13.91
C PRO A 484 20.69 -37.52 -13.38
N SER A 485 20.37 -37.78 -12.10
CA SER A 485 19.44 -36.98 -11.31
C SER A 485 20.15 -35.74 -10.74
N PRO A 486 19.48 -34.58 -10.53
CA PRO A 486 20.09 -33.42 -9.89
C PRO A 486 20.31 -33.64 -8.38
N PRO A 487 21.27 -32.94 -7.74
CA PRO A 487 21.65 -33.20 -6.37
C PRO A 487 20.60 -32.68 -5.37
N HIS A 488 20.14 -33.56 -4.48
CA HIS A 488 19.43 -33.18 -3.28
C HIS A 488 20.44 -32.75 -2.19
N HIS A 489 20.48 -31.46 -1.85
CA HIS A 489 20.95 -31.06 -0.53
C HIS A 489 19.84 -31.37 0.49
N ALA A 490 20.09 -32.39 1.31
CA ALA A 490 19.27 -32.69 2.47
C ALA A 490 19.64 -31.72 3.61
N TYR A 491 18.71 -30.88 4.04
CA TYR A 491 18.80 -30.23 5.35
C TYR A 491 18.37 -31.25 6.41
N ASN A 492 19.33 -31.83 7.11
CA ASN A 492 19.08 -32.49 8.39
C ASN A 492 18.79 -31.42 9.44
N TYR A 493 17.59 -31.43 10.01
CA TYR A 493 17.34 -30.76 11.28
C TYR A 493 17.91 -31.63 12.39
N GLU A 494 19.12 -31.28 12.85
CA GLU A 494 19.70 -31.83 14.06
C GLU A 494 19.56 -30.77 15.17
N ASN A 495 18.77 -31.09 16.20
CA ASN A 495 18.56 -30.25 17.37
C ASN A 495 19.87 -30.13 18.16
N GLN A 496 20.50 -28.95 18.14
CA GLN A 496 21.47 -28.53 19.16
C GLN A 496 21.18 -27.09 19.61
N PRO A 497 21.37 -26.77 20.92
CA PRO A 497 21.00 -25.49 21.48
C PRO A 497 21.92 -24.37 20.98
N PRO A 498 21.48 -23.09 21.01
CA PRO A 498 22.23 -22.00 20.40
C PRO A 498 23.47 -21.67 21.24
N HIS A 499 24.65 -21.98 20.71
CA HIS A 499 25.87 -21.30 21.12
C HIS A 499 25.85 -19.88 20.53
N MET A 500 25.93 -18.88 21.41
CA MET A 500 26.15 -17.49 21.04
C MET A 500 27.45 -17.39 20.23
N VAL A 501 27.35 -16.98 18.97
CA VAL A 501 28.46 -16.40 18.22
C VAL A 501 28.17 -14.93 18.03
N THR A 502 28.87 -14.12 18.81
CA THR A 502 28.90 -12.67 18.71
C THR A 502 29.62 -12.29 17.41
N HIS A 503 28.89 -11.82 16.40
CA HIS A 503 29.54 -11.09 15.30
C HIS A 503 29.77 -9.66 15.75
N GLN A 504 30.99 -9.43 16.22
CA GLN A 504 31.58 -8.12 16.45
C GLN A 504 31.80 -7.47 15.07
N TYR A 505 31.19 -6.32 14.82
CA TYR A 505 31.54 -5.50 13.65
C TYR A 505 32.92 -4.89 13.89
N GLU A 506 33.98 -5.51 13.35
CA GLU A 506 35.25 -4.82 13.16
C GLU A 506 35.11 -3.89 11.95
N LEU A 507 35.17 -2.58 12.22
CA LEU A 507 35.42 -1.56 11.22
C LEU A 507 36.87 -1.72 10.74
N ASP A 508 37.06 -2.31 9.56
CA ASP A 508 38.34 -2.23 8.88
C ASP A 508 38.58 -0.78 8.43
N GLN A 509 39.41 -0.08 9.19
CA GLN A 509 40.12 1.11 8.73
C GLN A 509 41.21 0.66 7.76
N GLN A 510 40.93 0.67 6.45
CA GLN A 510 41.97 0.65 5.42
C GLN A 510 41.96 1.94 4.61
N ASN A 511 42.94 2.78 4.96
CA ASN A 511 43.66 3.80 4.18
C ASN A 511 42.96 4.38 2.95
N TYR A 512 42.47 5.61 3.12
CA TYR A 512 42.30 6.56 2.02
C TYR A 512 43.66 6.87 1.38
N THR A 513 43.96 6.28 0.22
CA THR A 513 44.86 6.91 -0.74
C THR A 513 44.03 7.79 -1.67
N VAL A 514 44.17 9.10 -1.48
CA VAL A 514 43.69 10.11 -2.40
C VAL A 514 44.49 9.96 -3.70
N ASN A 515 43.91 9.31 -4.70
CA ASN A 515 44.44 9.40 -6.05
C ASN A 515 44.06 10.79 -6.60
N GLN A 516 45.04 11.69 -6.62
CA GLN A 516 45.00 12.90 -7.44
C GLN A 516 44.78 12.48 -8.89
N TYR A 517 43.77 13.07 -9.52
CA TYR A 517 43.63 13.02 -10.98
C TYR A 517 44.71 13.92 -11.59
N GLU A 518 45.78 13.33 -12.12
CA GLU A 518 46.60 13.99 -13.12
C GLU A 518 45.86 13.97 -14.46
N VAL A 519 45.66 15.18 -15.00
CA VAL A 519 45.12 15.40 -16.33
C VAL A 519 46.26 15.14 -17.33
N GLU A 520 46.25 13.98 -17.97
CA GLU A 520 47.01 13.77 -19.21
C GLU A 520 46.07 13.88 -20.42
N GLN A 521 46.30 14.94 -21.21
CA GLN A 521 45.71 15.14 -22.52
C GLN A 521 46.46 14.26 -23.55
N GLN A 522 45.76 13.36 -24.26
CA GLN A 522 45.96 13.18 -25.71
C GLN A 522 44.83 12.38 -26.39
N HIS A 523 44.57 12.78 -27.64
CA HIS A 523 43.43 12.59 -28.56
C HIS A 523 43.44 11.23 -29.34
N PRO A 524 42.57 10.96 -30.36
CA PRO A 524 41.23 10.36 -30.23
C PRO A 524 41.00 9.14 -31.19
N TYR A 525 39.79 8.59 -31.16
CA TYR A 525 39.20 7.59 -32.09
C TYR A 525 39.55 6.12 -31.83
N ASP A 526 38.59 5.39 -31.28
CA ASP A 526 38.31 4.01 -31.73
C ASP A 526 36.79 3.81 -31.78
N VAL A 527 36.29 3.71 -33.00
CA VAL A 527 34.92 3.35 -33.34
C VAL A 527 34.85 1.84 -33.34
N PHE A 528 34.23 1.24 -32.32
CA PHE A 528 33.93 -0.20 -32.35
C PHE A 528 32.68 -0.45 -33.19
N HIS A 529 32.89 -0.95 -34.40
CA HIS A 529 31.85 -1.55 -35.23
C HIS A 529 31.43 -2.91 -34.64
N TYR A 530 30.17 -3.06 -34.24
CA TYR A 530 29.57 -4.36 -34.02
C TYR A 530 28.97 -4.87 -35.34
N GLY A 531 29.60 -5.91 -35.90
CA GLY A 531 29.02 -6.71 -36.98
C GLY A 531 27.87 -7.57 -36.44
N ALA A 532 26.69 -7.43 -37.01
CA ALA A 532 25.57 -8.34 -36.77
C ALA A 532 25.70 -9.51 -37.75
N GLU A 533 26.09 -10.69 -37.26
CA GLU A 533 25.88 -11.95 -37.99
C GLU A 533 24.41 -12.35 -37.86
N LEU A 534 23.61 -12.02 -38.88
CA LEU A 534 22.30 -12.60 -39.10
C LEU A 534 22.48 -14.07 -39.50
N SER A 535 22.35 -15.00 -38.55
CA SER A 535 22.06 -16.39 -38.91
C SER A 535 20.60 -16.52 -39.35
N SER A 536 20.41 -16.60 -40.66
CA SER A 536 19.12 -16.90 -41.28
C SER A 536 18.81 -18.38 -41.08
N ASN A 537 17.98 -18.73 -40.09
CA ASN A 537 17.22 -19.97 -40.12
C ASN A 537 15.74 -19.63 -39.97
N GLY A 538 15.11 -19.42 -41.13
CA GLY A 538 13.68 -19.22 -41.24
C GLY A 538 12.93 -20.52 -40.95
N TYR A 539 11.94 -20.41 -40.06
CA TYR A 539 10.77 -21.26 -40.09
C TYR A 539 9.55 -20.34 -40.29
N ARG A 540 8.88 -20.55 -41.43
CA ARG A 540 7.59 -19.92 -41.76
C ARG A 540 6.51 -20.50 -40.84
N TYR A 541 5.64 -19.62 -40.34
CA TYR A 541 4.38 -19.97 -39.67
C TYR A 541 3.37 -20.55 -40.65
#